data_AF-A0A4R9LRJ4-F1
#
_entry.id   AF-A0A4R9LRJ4-F1
#
_cell.length_a   1.000
_cell.length_b   1.000
_cell.length_c   1.000
_cell.angle_alpha   90.00
_cell.angle_beta   90.00
_cell.angle_gamma   90.00
#
_symmetry.space_group_name_H-M   'P 1'
#
loop_
_entity.id
_entity.type
_entity.pdbx_description
1 polymer ?
#
loop_
_entity_poly.entity_id
_entity_poly.type
_entity_poly.pdbx_seq_one_letter_code
_entity_poly.pdbx_strand_id
1 'polypeptide(L)'
;MPKRYFSILGACLLLPLLLSCNDGSYDKKDSSSQELYSAILLTQSTQPTSSTASAPTEENLPQPAINTVEMTVGETKYVKILGICKGNLNVNGNDDVAISGNDLVLPSFYLHRVDFTKSTGVSLAALGTFILNVDMPGGGGYDPVSTCETKILENSATIYDIQVKKCAVDKIFGTITPATNTISFRARCTKGL
;
A
#
# COMPACT_ATOMS: atom_id res chain seq x y z
N MET A 1 -32.93 -21.34 52.22
CA MET A 1 -32.37 -22.70 52.41
C MET A 1 -31.15 -22.87 51.50
N PRO A 2 -30.05 -23.48 51.99
CA PRO A 2 -28.70 -23.38 51.41
C PRO A 2 -28.25 -24.65 50.64
N LYS A 3 -27.21 -24.52 49.81
CA LYS A 3 -26.17 -25.53 49.42
C LYS A 3 -25.03 -24.70 48.76
N ARG A 4 -23.81 -24.44 49.27
CA ARG A 4 -22.73 -25.15 50.00
C ARG A 4 -21.88 -26.12 49.15
N TYR A 5 -20.60 -25.72 48.96
CA TYR A 5 -19.35 -26.44 48.62
C TYR A 5 -19.16 -26.92 47.16
N PHE A 6 -17.98 -26.85 46.51
CA PHE A 6 -16.64 -27.29 46.95
C PHE A 6 -15.45 -26.52 46.32
N SER A 7 -14.33 -26.55 47.04
CA SER A 7 -13.00 -26.01 46.74
C SER A 7 -12.04 -27.16 46.38
N ILE A 8 -11.17 -27.01 45.36
CA ILE A 8 -9.95 -27.81 45.09
C ILE A 8 -9.01 -26.86 44.29
N LEU A 9 -8.02 -26.17 44.86
CA LEU A 9 -6.66 -26.59 45.24
C LEU A 9 -5.93 -27.49 44.21
N GLY A 10 -4.96 -26.93 43.48
CA GLY A 10 -4.10 -27.69 42.58
C GLY A 10 -2.86 -26.92 42.16
N ALA A 11 -1.96 -26.68 43.12
CA ALA A 11 -0.61 -26.21 42.88
C ALA A 11 0.23 -27.34 42.24
N CYS A 12 0.98 -27.03 41.18
CA CYS A 12 2.10 -27.86 40.73
C CYS A 12 3.39 -27.03 40.79
N LEU A 13 4.13 -27.27 41.87
CA LEU A 13 5.57 -27.03 42.03
C LEU A 13 6.34 -27.72 40.88
N LEU A 14 7.30 -27.06 40.21
CA LEU A 14 8.72 -26.93 40.60
C LEU A 14 9.45 -28.27 40.82
N LEU A 15 10.40 -28.64 39.94
CA LEU A 15 11.84 -28.94 40.20
C LEU A 15 12.53 -29.70 39.02
N PRO A 16 13.89 -29.83 38.98
CA PRO A 16 14.71 -29.54 37.80
C PRO A 16 15.72 -30.67 37.46
N LEU A 17 16.77 -30.29 36.71
CA LEU A 17 18.09 -30.93 36.56
C LEU A 17 18.14 -32.23 35.74
N LEU A 18 19.03 -32.25 34.74
CA LEU A 18 20.23 -33.09 34.78
C LEU A 18 21.30 -32.51 33.84
N LEU A 19 22.47 -32.20 34.42
CA LEU A 19 23.74 -32.02 33.72
C LEU A 19 24.20 -33.36 33.14
N SER A 20 24.90 -33.32 32.02
CA SER A 20 25.90 -34.33 31.66
C SER A 20 27.05 -33.66 30.93
N CYS A 21 28.20 -33.57 31.60
CA CYS A 21 29.50 -33.35 30.97
C CYS A 21 29.99 -34.70 30.42
N ASN A 22 30.52 -34.74 29.21
CA ASN A 22 31.43 -35.81 28.79
C ASN A 22 32.49 -35.23 27.84
N ASP A 23 33.75 -35.28 28.29
CA ASP A 23 34.95 -35.01 27.49
C ASP A 23 35.31 -36.25 26.66
N GLY A 24 35.75 -36.05 25.42
CA GLY A 24 36.22 -37.12 24.55
C GLY A 24 36.69 -36.62 23.19
N SER A 25 37.96 -36.21 23.12
CA SER A 25 38.73 -35.91 21.91
C SER A 25 38.92 -37.15 21.03
N TYR A 26 38.73 -37.04 19.70
CA TYR A 26 39.70 -37.44 18.65
C TYR A 26 39.28 -36.92 17.26
N ASP A 27 40.32 -36.64 16.47
CA ASP A 27 40.49 -35.89 15.22
C ASP A 27 39.67 -36.21 13.95
N LYS A 28 39.71 -35.19 13.06
CA LYS A 28 39.70 -35.19 11.58
C LYS A 28 38.38 -35.34 10.81
N LYS A 29 37.88 -34.22 10.25
CA LYS A 29 38.14 -33.80 8.85
C LYS A 29 37.35 -32.53 8.47
N ASP A 30 38.10 -31.52 8.05
CA ASP A 30 37.84 -30.49 7.03
C ASP A 30 36.39 -30.06 6.74
N SER A 31 36.06 -28.81 7.02
CA SER A 31 36.22 -27.72 6.03
C SER A 31 35.36 -26.51 6.39
N SER A 32 35.88 -25.34 6.00
CA SER A 32 35.14 -24.11 5.70
C SER A 32 34.99 -23.07 6.80
N SER A 33 36.10 -22.33 6.96
CA SER A 33 36.14 -20.87 6.79
C SER A 33 35.07 -20.06 7.50
N GLN A 34 35.23 -19.86 8.81
CA GLN A 34 34.71 -18.67 9.46
C GLN A 34 35.76 -18.07 10.38
N GLU A 35 36.22 -16.91 9.92
CA GLU A 35 36.78 -15.82 10.71
C GLU A 35 38.18 -16.10 11.31
N LEU A 36 39.12 -15.19 11.27
CA LEU A 36 39.03 -13.86 11.84
C LEU A 36 40.31 -13.07 11.48
N TYR A 37 40.20 -11.76 11.70
CA TYR A 37 41.26 -10.82 12.05
C TYR A 37 42.04 -10.23 10.88
N SER A 38 41.60 -9.07 10.38
CA SER A 38 41.88 -7.76 11.00
C SER A 38 43.38 -7.45 11.04
N ALA A 39 43.96 -7.10 9.90
CA ALA A 39 45.21 -6.34 9.87
C ALA A 39 45.49 -5.79 8.45
N ILE A 40 44.67 -4.86 7.95
CA ILE A 40 45.15 -3.96 6.89
C ILE A 40 44.79 -2.52 7.27
N LEU A 41 45.72 -1.96 8.05
CA LEU A 41 46.34 -0.66 7.84
C LEU A 41 45.42 0.55 7.68
N LEU A 42 45.27 1.22 8.83
CA LEU A 42 45.23 2.67 8.96
C LEU A 42 46.12 3.38 7.92
N THR A 43 45.49 3.96 6.91
CA THR A 43 45.81 5.30 6.40
C THR A 43 44.74 5.65 5.37
N GLN A 44 43.77 6.48 5.75
CA GLN A 44 43.08 7.38 4.82
C GLN A 44 42.28 8.41 5.63
N SER A 45 42.89 9.60 5.71
CA SER A 45 42.27 10.91 5.67
C SER A 45 40.76 10.97 5.95
N THR A 46 40.42 11.52 7.12
CA THR A 46 39.08 11.99 7.46
C THR A 46 38.60 13.02 6.45
N GLN A 47 37.75 12.59 5.50
CA GLN A 47 36.86 13.48 4.77
C GLN A 47 35.43 13.15 5.24
N PRO A 48 34.64 14.14 5.70
CA PRO A 48 33.26 13.90 6.06
C PRO A 48 32.46 13.74 4.77
N THR A 49 32.40 12.53 4.23
CA THR A 49 31.35 12.18 3.29
C THR A 49 30.08 11.94 4.10
N SER A 50 29.31 13.01 4.26
CA SER A 50 27.88 12.93 4.55
C SER A 50 27.20 12.21 3.38
N SER A 51 27.24 10.87 3.39
CA SER A 51 26.43 10.06 2.50
C SER A 51 25.00 10.05 3.04
N THR A 52 24.26 11.12 2.77
CA THR A 52 22.81 11.02 2.69
C THR A 52 22.56 10.18 1.44
N ALA A 53 22.47 8.86 1.62
CA ALA A 53 21.94 7.97 0.60
C ALA A 53 20.47 8.35 0.42
N SER A 54 20.21 9.32 -0.46
CA SER A 54 18.86 9.65 -0.90
C SER A 54 18.27 8.38 -1.48
N ALA A 55 17.20 7.88 -0.86
CA ALA A 55 16.40 6.80 -1.43
C ALA A 55 16.07 7.18 -2.89
N PRO A 56 16.11 6.21 -3.84
CA PRO A 56 15.78 6.50 -5.22
C PRO A 56 14.40 7.15 -5.29
N THR A 57 14.35 8.37 -5.82
CA THR A 57 13.09 9.08 -6.04
C THR A 57 12.27 8.25 -7.01
N GLU A 58 11.20 7.62 -6.51
CA GLU A 58 10.38 6.75 -7.33
C GLU A 58 9.71 7.58 -8.44
N GLU A 59 10.02 7.27 -9.71
CA GLU A 59 9.54 8.02 -10.88
C GLU A 59 8.02 7.99 -10.97
N ASN A 60 7.38 9.15 -11.15
CA ASN A 60 5.92 9.22 -11.28
C ASN A 60 5.42 8.44 -12.51
N LEU A 61 4.18 7.96 -12.45
CA LEU A 61 3.49 7.41 -13.63
C LEU A 61 3.36 8.50 -14.72
N PRO A 62 3.28 8.12 -16.00
CA PRO A 62 3.05 9.06 -17.10
C PRO A 62 1.86 9.96 -16.81
N GLN A 63 1.98 11.25 -17.17
CA GLN A 63 0.92 12.22 -16.93
C GLN A 63 -0.21 12.03 -17.95
N PRO A 64 -1.45 11.76 -17.51
CA PRO A 64 -2.59 11.68 -18.42
C PRO A 64 -2.92 13.02 -19.07
N ALA A 65 -3.69 12.96 -20.15
CA ALA A 65 -4.41 14.13 -20.65
C ALA A 65 -5.38 14.70 -19.60
N ILE A 66 -5.81 15.96 -19.77
CA ILE A 66 -6.81 16.54 -18.88
C ILE A 66 -8.13 15.76 -18.95
N ASN A 67 -8.80 15.58 -17.81
CA ASN A 67 -10.01 14.76 -17.66
C ASN A 67 -9.81 13.32 -18.12
N THR A 68 -8.70 12.71 -17.72
CA THR A 68 -8.36 11.33 -18.06
C THR A 68 -7.79 10.61 -16.86
N VAL A 69 -8.11 9.32 -16.73
CA VAL A 69 -7.40 8.39 -15.88
C VAL A 69 -6.72 7.34 -16.72
N GLU A 70 -5.43 7.12 -16.44
CA GLU A 70 -4.69 5.97 -16.92
C GLU A 70 -4.52 5.02 -15.74
N MET A 71 -5.08 3.81 -15.85
CA MET A 71 -5.01 2.79 -14.82
C MET A 71 -4.42 1.50 -15.36
N THR A 72 -3.72 0.78 -14.50
CA THR A 72 -3.20 -0.56 -14.75
C THR A 72 -3.82 -1.49 -13.71
N VAL A 73 -4.57 -2.49 -14.18
CA VAL A 73 -5.16 -3.55 -13.35
C VAL A 73 -4.41 -4.83 -13.65
N GLY A 74 -3.56 -5.25 -12.71
CA GLY A 74 -2.56 -6.29 -12.96
C GLY A 74 -1.56 -5.85 -14.02
N GLU A 75 -1.61 -6.50 -15.18
CA GLU A 75 -0.74 -6.18 -16.32
C GLU A 75 -1.47 -5.42 -17.44
N THR A 76 -2.79 -5.27 -17.33
CA THR A 76 -3.61 -4.64 -18.38
C THR A 76 -3.76 -3.15 -18.12
N LYS A 77 -3.45 -2.34 -19.13
CA LYS A 77 -3.61 -0.89 -19.10
C LYS A 77 -4.96 -0.47 -19.68
N TYR A 78 -5.58 0.50 -19.04
CA TYR A 78 -6.83 1.11 -19.45
C TYR A 78 -6.70 2.62 -19.41
N VAL A 79 -7.31 3.29 -20.39
CA VAL A 79 -7.42 4.75 -20.45
C VAL A 79 -8.91 5.08 -20.51
N LYS A 80 -9.36 5.97 -19.64
CA LYS A 80 -10.76 6.40 -19.55
C LYS A 80 -10.84 7.91 -19.45
N ILE A 81 -11.87 8.47 -20.08
CA ILE A 81 -12.23 9.87 -19.93
C ILE A 81 -12.97 10.03 -18.61
N LEU A 82 -12.48 10.95 -17.79
CA LEU A 82 -13.14 11.38 -16.57
C LEU A 82 -14.15 12.48 -16.88
N GLY A 83 -15.16 12.62 -16.01
CA GLY A 83 -15.85 13.89 -15.90
C GLY A 83 -14.94 14.98 -15.33
N ILE A 84 -15.52 16.15 -15.05
CA ILE A 84 -14.89 17.10 -14.14
C ILE A 84 -14.74 16.44 -12.77
N CYS A 85 -13.70 16.82 -12.02
CA CYS A 85 -13.60 16.52 -10.61
C CYS A 85 -14.64 17.33 -9.87
N LYS A 86 -15.80 16.69 -9.63
CA LYS A 86 -17.00 17.30 -9.08
C LYS A 86 -16.87 17.40 -7.59
N GLY A 87 -17.04 18.60 -7.06
CA GLY A 87 -16.99 18.78 -5.62
C GLY A 87 -17.13 20.20 -5.18
N ASN A 88 -17.54 20.38 -3.93
CA ASN A 88 -17.59 21.68 -3.27
C ASN A 88 -16.38 21.87 -2.36
N LEU A 89 -15.18 21.52 -2.81
CA LEU A 89 -13.93 21.61 -2.05
C LEU A 89 -14.03 21.01 -0.64
N ASN A 90 -14.60 19.81 -0.56
CA ASN A 90 -14.85 19.05 0.67
C ASN A 90 -15.84 19.69 1.66
N VAL A 91 -16.63 20.70 1.27
CA VAL A 91 -17.61 21.33 2.19
C VAL A 91 -18.64 20.32 2.73
N ASN A 92 -18.98 19.28 1.96
CA ASN A 92 -19.95 18.25 2.36
C ASN A 92 -19.37 16.81 2.38
N GLY A 93 -18.08 16.64 2.09
CA GLY A 93 -17.45 15.31 2.05
C GLY A 93 -18.00 14.34 1.00
N ASN A 94 -18.63 14.85 -0.06
CA ASN A 94 -19.27 14.07 -1.15
C ASN A 94 -18.70 14.44 -2.52
N ASP A 95 -17.43 14.84 -2.53
CA ASP A 95 -16.68 15.25 -3.71
C ASP A 95 -16.09 14.01 -4.39
N ASP A 96 -16.26 13.88 -5.71
CA ASP A 96 -15.94 12.65 -6.42
C ASP A 96 -15.09 12.88 -7.68
N VAL A 97 -14.24 11.90 -8.00
CA VAL A 97 -13.59 11.75 -9.30
C VAL A 97 -14.12 10.48 -9.95
N ALA A 98 -14.88 10.63 -11.04
CA ALA A 98 -15.52 9.50 -11.70
C ALA A 98 -15.55 9.67 -13.21
N ILE A 99 -15.74 8.56 -13.91
CA ILE A 99 -15.98 8.55 -15.36
C ILE A 99 -17.31 9.23 -15.67
N SER A 100 -17.36 9.99 -16.78
CA SER A 100 -18.61 10.58 -17.26
C SER A 100 -19.45 9.55 -18.01
N GLY A 101 -20.68 9.33 -17.57
CA GLY A 101 -21.65 8.46 -18.26
C GLY A 101 -21.43 6.96 -18.00
N ASN A 102 -22.22 6.14 -18.70
CA ASN A 102 -22.27 4.69 -18.47
C ASN A 102 -21.51 3.94 -19.58
N ASP A 103 -20.17 3.93 -19.51
CA ASP A 103 -19.36 3.01 -20.32
C ASP A 103 -19.02 1.76 -19.52
N LEU A 104 -19.75 0.68 -19.79
CA LEU A 104 -19.63 -0.63 -19.12
C LEU A 104 -18.65 -1.58 -19.83
N VAL A 105 -17.99 -1.14 -20.91
CA VAL A 105 -17.06 -1.99 -21.69
C VAL A 105 -15.66 -1.99 -21.10
N LEU A 106 -15.28 -0.91 -20.43
CA LEU A 106 -14.00 -0.73 -19.74
C LEU A 106 -14.21 -0.56 -18.24
N PRO A 107 -13.21 -0.86 -17.39
CA PRO A 107 -13.35 -0.75 -15.93
C PRO A 107 -13.83 0.63 -15.49
N SER A 108 -14.83 0.68 -14.62
CA SER A 108 -15.26 1.93 -14.00
C SER A 108 -14.27 2.33 -12.91
N PHE A 109 -14.04 3.63 -12.76
CA PHE A 109 -13.11 4.21 -11.81
C PHE A 109 -13.86 5.24 -10.98
N TYR A 110 -13.78 5.08 -9.66
CA TYR A 110 -14.38 6.00 -8.71
C TYR A 110 -13.39 6.32 -7.59
N LEU A 111 -13.19 7.62 -7.35
CA LEU A 111 -12.69 8.14 -6.10
C LEU A 111 -13.82 8.90 -5.43
N HIS A 112 -14.30 8.41 -4.28
CA HIS A 112 -15.33 9.09 -3.52
C HIS A 112 -14.78 9.89 -2.36
N ARG A 113 -15.52 10.94 -1.97
CA ARG A 113 -15.24 11.74 -0.76
C ARG A 113 -13.82 12.31 -0.76
N VAL A 114 -13.42 12.83 -1.90
CA VAL A 114 -12.11 13.41 -2.19
C VAL A 114 -12.01 14.78 -1.55
N ASP A 115 -11.00 14.99 -0.71
CA ASP A 115 -10.74 16.30 -0.13
C ASP A 115 -9.78 17.11 -1.02
N PHE A 116 -10.34 17.91 -1.94
CA PHE A 116 -9.55 18.77 -2.84
C PHE A 116 -8.76 19.88 -2.14
N THR A 117 -8.91 20.07 -0.82
CA THR A 117 -8.09 20.99 -0.03
C THR A 117 -6.75 20.38 0.38
N LYS A 118 -6.59 19.05 0.28
CA LYS A 118 -5.36 18.33 0.66
C LYS A 118 -4.40 18.23 -0.52
N SER A 119 -3.12 18.42 -0.23
CA SER A 119 -2.04 18.19 -1.21
C SER A 119 -0.99 17.18 -0.74
N THR A 120 -1.07 16.74 0.52
CA THR A 120 -0.13 15.78 1.14
C THR A 120 -0.85 14.95 2.19
N GLY A 121 -0.27 13.79 2.56
CA GLY A 121 -0.84 12.93 3.60
C GLY A 121 -2.18 12.29 3.21
N VAL A 122 -2.40 12.13 1.90
CA VAL A 122 -3.59 11.46 1.35
C VAL A 122 -3.30 9.97 1.25
N SER A 123 -4.29 9.15 1.59
CA SER A 123 -4.27 7.71 1.40
C SER A 123 -5.62 7.25 0.90
N LEU A 124 -5.64 6.34 -0.07
CA LEU A 124 -6.90 5.72 -0.50
C LEU A 124 -7.19 4.47 0.33
N ALA A 125 -8.46 4.20 0.57
CA ALA A 125 -8.92 3.00 1.27
C ALA A 125 -10.28 2.54 0.74
N ALA A 126 -10.76 1.39 1.21
CA ALA A 126 -12.11 0.92 0.90
C ALA A 126 -13.21 1.74 1.61
N LEU A 127 -12.89 2.46 2.68
CA LEU A 127 -13.83 3.22 3.51
C LEU A 127 -13.16 4.49 4.06
N GLY A 128 -13.97 5.48 4.45
CA GLY A 128 -13.50 6.72 5.10
C GLY A 128 -13.52 7.92 4.15
N THR A 129 -12.40 8.63 4.05
CA THR A 129 -12.16 9.71 3.09
C THR A 129 -11.25 9.20 1.97
N PHE A 130 -11.41 9.72 0.74
CA PHE A 130 -10.72 9.22 -0.46
C PHE A 130 -10.90 7.70 -0.67
N ILE A 131 -12.14 7.31 -0.92
CA ILE A 131 -12.50 5.90 -1.14
C ILE A 131 -12.22 5.54 -2.59
N LEU A 132 -11.48 4.45 -2.85
CA LEU A 132 -11.26 3.93 -4.20
C LEU A 132 -12.17 2.73 -4.44
N ASN A 133 -12.96 2.77 -5.52
CA ASN A 133 -13.65 1.62 -6.06
C ASN A 133 -13.34 1.49 -7.56
N VAL A 134 -13.01 0.27 -8.02
CA VAL A 134 -12.81 -0.03 -9.44
C VAL A 134 -13.71 -1.19 -9.85
N ASP A 135 -14.77 -0.91 -10.61
CA ASP A 135 -15.67 -1.96 -11.10
C ASP A 135 -15.18 -2.50 -12.44
N MET A 136 -15.10 -3.81 -12.55
CA MET A 136 -14.65 -4.49 -13.75
C MET A 136 -15.84 -4.84 -14.66
N PRO A 137 -15.66 -4.80 -16.00
CA PRO A 137 -16.70 -5.22 -16.93
C PRO A 137 -17.16 -6.65 -16.60
N GLY A 138 -18.47 -6.88 -16.58
CA GLY A 138 -19.06 -8.18 -16.26
C GLY A 138 -19.48 -8.39 -14.80
N GLY A 139 -19.35 -7.37 -13.92
CA GLY A 139 -20.05 -7.34 -12.63
C GLY A 139 -19.26 -7.83 -11.42
N GLY A 140 -17.95 -7.57 -11.38
CA GLY A 140 -17.15 -7.64 -10.17
C GLY A 140 -16.37 -6.34 -9.95
N GLY A 141 -15.67 -6.18 -8.82
CA GLY A 141 -14.94 -4.95 -8.52
C GLY A 141 -13.84 -5.13 -7.49
N TYR A 142 -12.93 -4.15 -7.45
CA TYR A 142 -11.75 -4.10 -6.58
C TYR A 142 -11.85 -2.97 -5.57
N ASP A 143 -11.53 -3.31 -4.32
CA ASP A 143 -11.28 -2.35 -3.24
C ASP A 143 -9.86 -2.51 -2.70
N PRO A 144 -9.26 -1.44 -2.16
CA PRO A 144 -8.03 -1.55 -1.38
C PRO A 144 -8.18 -2.49 -0.18
N VAL A 145 -7.25 -3.44 0.00
CA VAL A 145 -7.19 -4.28 1.23
C VAL A 145 -6.50 -3.58 2.40
N SER A 146 -5.81 -2.49 2.11
CA SER A 146 -5.10 -1.64 3.06
C SER A 146 -5.05 -0.21 2.51
N THR A 147 -4.58 0.75 3.31
CA THR A 147 -4.39 2.11 2.84
C THR A 147 -3.33 2.17 1.75
N CYS A 148 -3.65 2.77 0.61
CA CYS A 148 -2.72 2.95 -0.50
C CYS A 148 -2.07 4.33 -0.45
N GLU A 149 -0.73 4.35 -0.45
CA GLU A 149 0.03 5.60 -0.51
C GLU A 149 -0.36 6.38 -1.76
N THR A 150 -0.68 7.65 -1.56
CA THR A 150 -1.23 8.51 -2.60
C THR A 150 -0.43 9.78 -2.70
N LYS A 151 -0.11 10.17 -3.93
CA LYS A 151 0.61 11.40 -4.22
C LYS A 151 -0.30 12.34 -5.00
N ILE A 152 -0.47 13.55 -4.47
CA ILE A 152 -1.08 14.64 -5.22
C ILE A 152 0.04 15.36 -5.95
N LEU A 153 0.02 15.29 -7.28
CA LEU A 153 1.06 15.86 -8.14
C LEU A 153 0.72 17.30 -8.55
N GLU A 154 -0.57 17.61 -8.62
CA GLU A 154 -1.06 18.97 -8.86
C GLU A 154 -2.37 19.18 -8.07
N ASN A 155 -2.47 20.31 -7.38
CA ASN A 155 -3.69 20.72 -6.68
C ASN A 155 -3.92 22.23 -6.85
N SER A 156 -4.03 22.68 -8.10
CA SER A 156 -4.25 24.09 -8.41
C SER A 156 -5.73 24.45 -8.27
N ALA A 157 -6.08 25.71 -8.56
CA ALA A 157 -7.47 26.16 -8.52
C ALA A 157 -8.35 25.42 -9.55
N THR A 158 -7.78 24.98 -10.66
CA THR A 158 -8.52 24.41 -11.79
C THR A 158 -8.17 22.96 -12.07
N ILE A 159 -7.05 22.43 -11.57
CA ILE A 159 -6.58 21.09 -11.89
C ILE A 159 -6.36 20.29 -10.60
N TYR A 160 -6.73 19.02 -10.65
CA TYR A 160 -6.35 18.02 -9.68
C TYR A 160 -5.66 16.85 -10.39
N ASP A 161 -4.49 16.46 -9.89
CA ASP A 161 -3.69 15.34 -10.41
C ASP A 161 -3.28 14.45 -9.23
N ILE A 162 -3.81 13.23 -9.22
CA ILE A 162 -3.63 12.25 -8.16
C ILE A 162 -3.06 10.96 -8.73
N GLN A 163 -2.12 10.37 -8.00
CA GLN A 163 -1.45 9.15 -8.39
C GLN A 163 -1.41 8.15 -7.25
N VAL A 164 -1.64 6.89 -7.59
CA VAL A 164 -1.40 5.73 -6.73
C VAL A 164 -0.64 4.67 -7.52
N LYS A 165 0.31 4.01 -6.86
CA LYS A 165 1.09 2.92 -7.45
C LYS A 165 0.98 1.67 -6.61
N LYS A 166 0.83 0.53 -7.30
CA LYS A 166 0.82 -0.82 -6.71
C LYS A 166 -0.07 -0.92 -5.47
N CYS A 167 -1.22 -0.26 -5.49
CA CYS A 167 -2.22 -0.35 -4.44
C CYS A 167 -2.68 -1.79 -4.31
N ALA A 168 -2.49 -2.38 -3.13
CA ALA A 168 -2.95 -3.73 -2.87
C ALA A 168 -4.48 -3.74 -2.84
N VAL A 169 -5.08 -4.59 -3.68
CA VAL A 169 -6.53 -4.71 -3.81
C VAL A 169 -6.96 -6.17 -3.71
N ASP A 170 -8.23 -6.38 -3.37
CA ASP A 170 -8.91 -7.67 -3.46
C ASP A 170 -10.30 -7.47 -4.05
N LYS A 171 -10.84 -8.56 -4.59
CA LYS A 171 -12.18 -8.56 -5.16
C LYS A 171 -13.20 -8.40 -4.04
N ILE A 172 -14.21 -7.59 -4.30
CA ILE A 172 -15.30 -7.34 -3.35
C ILE A 172 -16.42 -8.35 -3.61
N PHE A 173 -16.73 -8.59 -4.90
CA PHE A 173 -17.77 -9.49 -5.36
C PHE A 173 -17.54 -9.89 -6.83
N GLY A 174 -18.24 -10.93 -7.28
CA GLY A 174 -18.24 -11.37 -8.67
C GLY A 174 -16.96 -12.07 -9.13
N THR A 175 -17.00 -12.58 -10.36
CA THR A 175 -15.80 -13.05 -11.07
C THR A 175 -15.13 -11.85 -11.72
N ILE A 176 -13.81 -11.74 -11.61
CA ILE A 176 -13.05 -10.61 -12.16
C ILE A 176 -12.01 -11.09 -13.16
N THR A 177 -11.95 -10.40 -14.29
CA THR A 177 -10.93 -10.58 -15.33
C THR A 177 -10.42 -9.20 -15.78
N PRO A 178 -9.09 -8.96 -15.79
CA PRO A 178 -8.04 -9.84 -15.27
C PRO A 178 -8.05 -9.92 -13.74
N ALA A 179 -7.78 -11.11 -13.20
CA ALA A 179 -7.54 -11.26 -11.77
C ALA A 179 -6.19 -10.63 -11.40
N THR A 180 -6.20 -9.76 -10.40
CA THR A 180 -5.00 -9.15 -9.83
C THR A 180 -5.17 -8.88 -8.34
N ASN A 181 -4.05 -8.63 -7.68
CA ASN A 181 -3.96 -8.12 -6.32
C ASN A 181 -3.38 -6.69 -6.25
N THR A 182 -3.13 -6.05 -7.40
CA THR A 182 -2.59 -4.69 -7.45
C THR A 182 -3.20 -3.82 -8.54
N ILE A 183 -3.46 -2.55 -8.21
CA ILE A 183 -3.85 -1.51 -9.17
C ILE A 183 -2.90 -0.32 -9.05
N SER A 184 -2.54 0.28 -10.19
CA SER A 184 -1.85 1.56 -10.25
C SER A 184 -2.63 2.51 -11.14
N PHE A 185 -2.69 3.79 -10.81
CA PHE A 185 -3.31 4.78 -11.69
C PHE A 185 -2.73 6.18 -11.49
N ARG A 186 -2.90 7.01 -12.52
CA ARG A 186 -2.82 8.47 -12.40
C ARG A 186 -4.06 9.05 -13.03
N ALA A 187 -4.74 9.93 -12.30
CA ALA A 187 -5.96 10.59 -12.72
C ALA A 187 -5.72 12.10 -12.71
N ARG A 188 -6.02 12.76 -13.83
CA ARG A 188 -5.89 14.20 -13.98
C ARG A 188 -7.18 14.79 -14.52
N CYS A 189 -7.71 15.80 -13.84
CA CYS A 189 -9.03 16.35 -14.14
C CYS A 189 -9.09 17.85 -13.85
N THR A 190 -10.04 18.51 -14.50
CA THR A 190 -10.45 19.88 -14.18
C THR A 190 -11.37 19.85 -12.97
N LYS A 191 -11.11 20.70 -11.96
CA LYS A 191 -12.02 20.91 -10.83
C LYS A 191 -13.23 21.72 -11.26
N GLY A 192 -14.41 21.33 -10.80
CA GLY A 192 -15.64 22.08 -11.07
C GLY A 192 -16.79 21.71 -10.13
N LEU A 193 -17.82 22.55 -10.14
CA LEU A 193 -19.10 22.30 -9.47
C LEU A 193 -20.05 21.52 -10.40
#